data_AF-A0A944R921-F1
#
_entry.id   AF-A0A944R921-F1
#
_cell.length_a   1.000
_cell.length_b   1.000
_cell.length_c   1.000
_cell.angle_alpha   90.00
_cell.angle_beta   90.00
_cell.angle_gamma   90.00
#
_symmetry.space_group_name_H-M   'P 1'
#
loop_
_entity.id
_entity.type
_entity.pdbx_description
1 polymer ?
#
loop_
_entity_poly.entity_id
_entity_poly.type
_entity_poly.pdbx_seq_one_letter_code
_entity_poly.pdbx_strand_id
1 'polypeptide(L)'
;MSANNENIRELQDIQKPLLLFKHLKTDLDKLKSQMSNLSKVKLSSKLLSGINLKKGDVPNGKLLEFTGCRLSQSLKNPRAKEVSEKLHKHPEDSKSRLELVEMFLQEAENRSLENARDAYLLAMQEVEMPMISTQKINFALATQTAYLMKLQKFLQDDLTETQSKIKGNGNVDTILQKQLERLQGEVDFVQKCVVLLKTEPISTVYELNLNKSKAEKTIPFGDLKNGFDPMLRSLVFLPLASQNLELMFEILHRLESKNPLVGFHQAKMFDVLAQIQLVIASAGNEEEPKKIGFDHLSKALKAIGGAVKLVGDIPEKAVEKAAVHRFGQLCYTIHRSYISLNIPVPNDHLERMQKAVSLLEPIAADPKIQKIQAKLLYVLTEK
;
A
#
# COMPACT_ATOMS: atom_id res chain seq x y z
N MET A 1 -28.32 -9.94 -15.23
CA MET A 1 -27.27 -9.65 -14.22
C MET A 1 -26.89 -8.15 -14.25
N SER A 2 -27.82 -7.23 -14.05
CA SER A 2 -27.59 -5.80 -14.40
C SER A 2 -27.86 -4.77 -13.29
N ALA A 3 -28.41 -5.14 -12.12
CA ALA A 3 -28.75 -4.13 -11.10
C ALA A 3 -27.61 -3.77 -10.12
N ASN A 4 -26.60 -4.63 -9.94
CA ASN A 4 -25.49 -4.37 -8.98
C ASN A 4 -24.31 -3.58 -9.59
N ASN A 5 -24.23 -3.43 -10.92
CA ASN A 5 -23.08 -2.80 -11.58
C ASN A 5 -23.19 -1.26 -11.68
N GLU A 6 -24.37 -0.67 -11.50
CA GLU A 6 -24.52 0.79 -11.61
C GLU A 6 -23.87 1.51 -10.42
N ASN A 7 -24.07 1.00 -9.20
CA ASN A 7 -23.58 1.64 -7.97
C ASN A 7 -22.04 1.60 -7.84
N ILE A 8 -21.38 0.57 -8.39
CA ILE A 8 -19.92 0.45 -8.31
C ILE A 8 -19.20 1.38 -9.30
N ARG A 9 -19.83 1.69 -10.44
CA ARG A 9 -19.30 2.63 -11.45
C ARG A 9 -19.34 4.08 -10.98
N GLU A 10 -20.06 4.39 -9.90
CA GLU A 10 -20.08 5.72 -9.29
C GLU A 10 -18.87 5.97 -8.36
N LEU A 11 -18.18 4.90 -7.95
CA LEU A 11 -17.02 5.00 -7.06
C LEU A 11 -15.85 5.69 -7.79
N GLN A 12 -15.26 6.70 -7.16
CA GLN A 12 -14.23 7.54 -7.77
C GLN A 12 -12.96 6.75 -8.14
N ASP A 13 -12.59 5.75 -7.36
CA ASP A 13 -11.48 4.84 -7.65
C ASP A 13 -11.73 3.95 -8.88
N ILE A 14 -12.99 3.72 -9.25
CA ILE A 14 -13.38 2.98 -10.45
C ILE A 14 -13.45 3.92 -11.65
N GLN A 15 -13.97 5.14 -11.45
CA GLN A 15 -14.05 6.16 -12.51
C GLN A 15 -12.69 6.73 -12.92
N LYS A 16 -11.74 6.79 -11.98
CA LYS A 16 -10.40 7.34 -12.18
C LYS A 16 -9.35 6.42 -11.55
N PRO A 17 -9.08 5.25 -12.16
CA PRO A 17 -8.13 4.28 -11.62
C PRO A 17 -6.71 4.85 -11.42
N LEU A 18 -6.27 5.80 -12.24
CA LEU A 18 -4.95 6.44 -12.04
C LEU A 18 -4.85 7.23 -10.72
N LEU A 19 -5.98 7.59 -10.10
CA LEU A 19 -6.07 8.25 -8.80
C LEU A 19 -6.52 7.30 -7.67
N LEU A 20 -6.44 5.99 -7.90
CA LEU A 20 -6.92 4.91 -7.01
C LEU A 20 -6.62 5.17 -5.53
N PHE A 21 -5.35 5.29 -5.16
CA PHE A 21 -4.95 5.42 -3.76
C PHE A 21 -5.40 6.75 -3.13
N LYS A 22 -5.51 7.82 -3.92
CA LYS A 22 -6.03 9.11 -3.44
C LYS A 22 -7.51 9.00 -3.09
N HIS A 23 -8.30 8.35 -3.94
CA HIS A 23 -9.73 8.14 -3.70
C HIS A 23 -9.98 7.19 -2.53
N LEU A 24 -9.26 6.08 -2.44
CA LEU A 24 -9.35 5.15 -1.31
C LEU A 24 -8.91 5.80 0.01
N LYS A 25 -7.87 6.64 0.00
CA LYS A 25 -7.44 7.40 1.18
C LYS A 25 -8.55 8.32 1.69
N THR A 26 -9.23 9.01 0.76
CA THR A 26 -10.35 9.91 1.10
C THR A 26 -11.46 9.15 1.82
N ASP A 27 -11.81 7.96 1.35
CA ASP A 27 -12.86 7.15 1.98
C ASP A 27 -12.40 6.47 3.28
N LEU A 28 -11.14 6.07 3.37
CA LEU A 28 -10.54 5.63 4.63
C LEU A 28 -10.60 6.73 5.70
N ASP A 29 -10.32 7.98 5.34
CA ASP A 29 -10.39 9.12 6.26
C ASP A 29 -11.83 9.43 6.71
N LYS A 30 -12.82 9.24 5.83
CA LYS A 30 -14.24 9.29 6.20
C LYS A 30 -14.58 8.20 7.23
N LEU A 31 -14.14 6.95 7.01
CA LEU A 31 -14.35 5.85 7.96
C LEU A 31 -13.76 6.14 9.34
N LYS A 32 -12.50 6.61 9.38
CA LYS A 32 -11.83 7.03 10.62
C LYS A 32 -12.60 8.14 11.32
N SER A 33 -13.12 9.11 10.56
CA SER A 33 -13.91 10.24 11.09
C SER A 33 -15.24 9.79 11.68
N GLN A 34 -15.96 8.86 11.04
CA GLN A 34 -17.18 8.27 11.58
C GLN A 34 -16.94 7.65 12.97
N MET A 35 -15.87 6.86 13.10
CA MET A 35 -15.51 6.21 14.36
C MET A 35 -15.12 7.23 15.45
N SER A 36 -14.33 8.25 15.10
CA SER A 36 -13.95 9.32 16.05
C SER A 36 -15.13 10.18 16.48
N ASN A 37 -16.11 10.44 15.60
CA ASN A 37 -17.28 11.24 15.94
C ASN A 37 -18.20 10.46 16.88
N LEU A 38 -18.41 9.17 16.61
CA LEU A 38 -19.25 8.34 17.46
C LEU A 38 -18.65 8.13 18.87
N SER A 39 -17.33 8.01 18.99
CA SER A 39 -16.67 7.95 20.31
C SER A 39 -16.83 9.25 21.10
N LYS A 40 -16.71 10.41 20.44
CA LYS A 40 -16.97 11.73 21.06
C LYS A 40 -18.43 11.88 21.50
N VAL A 41 -19.39 11.49 20.66
CA VAL A 41 -20.82 11.55 20.99
C VAL A 41 -21.14 10.67 22.21
N LYS A 42 -20.57 9.47 22.30
CA LYS A 42 -20.72 8.58 23.48
C LYS A 42 -20.11 9.17 24.75
N LEU A 43 -18.97 9.87 24.64
CA LEU A 43 -18.36 10.58 25.77
C LEU A 43 -19.25 11.74 26.23
N SER A 44 -19.76 12.56 25.30
CA SER A 44 -20.68 13.65 25.62
C SER A 44 -22.01 13.14 26.16
N SER A 45 -22.56 12.03 25.64
CA SER A 45 -23.83 11.47 26.12
C SER A 45 -23.72 10.85 27.52
N LYS A 46 -22.55 10.31 27.88
CA LYS A 46 -22.25 9.90 29.27
C LYS A 46 -22.17 11.09 30.22
N LEU A 47 -21.63 12.23 29.76
CA LEU A 47 -21.63 13.50 30.51
C LEU A 47 -23.02 14.15 30.56
N LEU A 48 -23.85 13.93 29.54
CA LEU A 48 -25.18 14.49 29.36
C LEU A 48 -26.29 13.45 29.64
N SER A 49 -26.06 12.48 30.53
CA SER A 49 -26.98 11.34 30.76
C SER A 49 -28.39 11.70 31.28
N GLY A 50 -28.74 12.98 31.32
CA GLY A 50 -30.11 13.49 31.51
C GLY A 50 -30.83 13.92 30.23
N ILE A 51 -30.21 13.90 29.04
CA ILE A 51 -30.83 14.33 27.78
C ILE A 51 -30.84 13.16 26.78
N ASN A 52 -32.03 12.62 26.53
CA ASN A 52 -32.28 11.58 25.53
C ASN A 52 -31.83 12.05 24.14
N LEU A 53 -30.63 11.63 23.71
CA LEU A 53 -30.25 11.69 22.30
C LEU A 53 -30.96 10.54 21.59
N LYS A 54 -31.76 10.89 20.57
CA LYS A 54 -32.56 9.96 19.76
C LYS A 54 -31.71 8.76 19.33
N LYS A 55 -32.30 7.56 19.39
CA LYS A 55 -31.75 6.31 18.84
C LYS A 55 -31.11 6.60 17.48
N GLY A 56 -29.79 6.41 17.40
CA GLY A 56 -28.99 6.72 16.22
C GLY A 56 -29.46 5.96 14.98
N ASP A 57 -29.22 6.58 13.83
CA ASP A 57 -29.59 6.09 12.50
C ASP A 57 -29.23 4.60 12.32
N VAL A 58 -30.17 3.85 11.77
CA VAL A 58 -30.00 2.43 11.43
C VAL A 58 -28.84 2.31 10.42
N PRO A 59 -27.88 1.37 10.61
CA PRO A 59 -26.80 1.15 9.66
C PRO A 59 -27.31 1.05 8.22
N ASN A 60 -26.73 1.82 7.30
CA ASN A 60 -27.17 1.82 5.92
C ASN A 60 -26.48 0.69 5.13
N GLY A 61 -27.24 -0.33 4.75
CA GLY A 61 -26.74 -1.46 3.96
C GLY A 61 -26.22 -1.11 2.55
N LYS A 62 -26.41 0.13 2.08
CA LYS A 62 -25.96 0.59 0.76
C LYS A 62 -24.63 1.33 0.77
N LEU A 63 -24.14 1.75 1.94
CA LEU A 63 -22.95 2.58 2.06
C LEU A 63 -21.82 1.84 2.79
N LEU A 64 -20.60 2.24 2.46
CA LEU A 64 -19.42 1.89 3.26
C LEU A 64 -19.47 2.66 4.58
N GLU A 65 -19.49 1.91 5.68
CA GLU A 65 -19.48 2.43 7.04
C GLU A 65 -18.53 1.60 7.90
N PHE A 66 -18.04 2.16 9.02
CA PHE A 66 -17.10 1.49 9.92
C PHE A 66 -17.63 0.19 10.54
N THR A 67 -18.96 -0.03 10.48
CA THR A 67 -19.66 -1.23 10.93
C THR A 67 -19.56 -2.40 9.95
N GLY A 68 -19.13 -2.12 8.71
CA GLY A 68 -19.11 -3.08 7.62
C GLY A 68 -20.49 -3.63 7.25
N CYS A 69 -21.56 -2.87 7.44
CA CYS A 69 -22.94 -3.33 7.23
C CYS A 69 -23.19 -3.84 5.81
N ARG A 70 -22.75 -3.09 4.78
CA ARG A 70 -22.84 -3.54 3.39
C ARG A 70 -22.09 -4.85 3.14
N LEU A 71 -20.87 -4.96 3.66
CA LEU A 71 -20.07 -6.18 3.57
C LEU A 71 -20.79 -7.35 4.26
N SER A 72 -21.23 -7.18 5.50
CA SER A 72 -21.85 -8.25 6.29
C SER A 72 -23.13 -8.80 5.68
N GLN A 73 -23.94 -7.95 5.05
CA GLN A 73 -25.16 -8.36 4.35
C GLN A 73 -24.90 -9.22 3.12
N SER A 74 -23.73 -9.08 2.51
CA SER A 74 -23.34 -9.82 1.30
C SER A 74 -22.68 -11.18 1.60
N LEU A 75 -22.08 -11.35 2.77
CA LEU A 75 -21.37 -12.56 3.16
C LEU A 75 -22.36 -13.71 3.42
N LYS A 76 -21.94 -14.95 3.12
CA LYS A 76 -22.76 -16.15 3.36
C LYS A 76 -22.72 -16.55 4.83
N ASN A 77 -21.64 -16.23 5.53
CA ASN A 77 -21.49 -16.52 6.94
C ASN A 77 -22.61 -15.86 7.77
N PRO A 78 -23.47 -16.64 8.46
CA PRO A 78 -24.61 -16.10 9.19
C PRO A 78 -24.20 -15.18 10.34
N ARG A 79 -22.97 -15.36 10.88
CA ARG A 79 -22.43 -14.55 11.97
C ARG A 79 -22.01 -13.15 11.53
N ALA A 80 -21.86 -12.90 10.21
CA ALA A 80 -21.41 -11.60 9.71
C ALA A 80 -22.35 -10.45 10.15
N LYS A 81 -23.66 -10.68 10.15
CA LYS A 81 -24.65 -9.69 10.58
C LYS A 81 -24.52 -9.38 12.07
N GLU A 82 -24.36 -10.41 12.90
CA GLU A 82 -24.15 -10.26 14.35
C GLU A 82 -22.89 -9.46 14.66
N VAL A 83 -21.80 -9.73 13.93
CA VAL A 83 -20.54 -8.97 14.04
C VAL A 83 -20.75 -7.50 13.69
N SER A 84 -21.52 -7.22 12.63
CA SER A 84 -21.82 -5.84 12.21
C SER A 84 -22.70 -5.09 13.22
N GLU A 85 -23.71 -5.76 13.78
CA GLU A 85 -24.55 -5.21 14.87
C GLU A 85 -23.71 -4.94 16.13
N LYS A 86 -22.78 -5.82 16.44
CA LYS A 86 -21.83 -5.64 17.55
C LYS A 86 -20.93 -4.43 17.31
N LEU A 87 -20.43 -4.23 16.09
CA LEU A 87 -19.65 -3.04 15.71
C LEU A 87 -20.46 -1.75 15.79
N HIS A 88 -21.76 -1.79 15.46
CA HIS A 88 -22.63 -0.63 15.64
C HIS A 88 -22.74 -0.24 17.12
N LYS A 89 -22.87 -1.22 18.03
CA LYS A 89 -22.89 -1.00 19.48
C LYS A 89 -21.51 -0.63 20.04
N HIS A 90 -20.45 -1.21 19.50
CA HIS A 90 -19.05 -1.08 19.94
C HIS A 90 -18.12 -0.74 18.75
N PRO A 91 -18.12 0.51 18.26
CA PRO A 91 -17.28 0.96 17.15
C PRO A 91 -15.78 0.76 17.38
N GLU A 92 -15.34 0.72 18.63
CA GLU A 92 -13.96 0.51 19.02
C GLU A 92 -13.51 -0.97 18.95
N ASP A 93 -14.42 -1.91 18.71
CA ASP A 93 -14.14 -3.35 18.74
C ASP A 93 -13.36 -3.82 17.50
N SER A 94 -12.04 -3.63 17.58
CA SER A 94 -11.04 -4.05 16.59
C SER A 94 -11.17 -5.54 16.24
N LYS A 95 -11.41 -6.40 17.25
CA LYS A 95 -11.51 -7.85 17.04
C LYS A 95 -12.70 -8.20 16.17
N SER A 96 -13.86 -7.60 16.41
CA SER A 96 -15.07 -7.82 15.59
C SER A 96 -14.86 -7.34 14.15
N ARG A 97 -14.17 -6.22 13.92
CA ARG A 97 -13.83 -5.78 12.56
C ARG A 97 -12.91 -6.75 11.84
N LEU A 98 -11.87 -7.25 12.53
CA LEU A 98 -10.97 -8.26 11.97
C LEU A 98 -11.69 -9.58 11.68
N GLU A 99 -12.64 -9.99 12.54
CA GLU A 99 -13.48 -11.16 12.30
C GLU A 99 -14.32 -11.01 11.02
N LEU A 100 -14.90 -9.83 10.78
CA LEU A 100 -15.64 -9.56 9.55
C LEU A 100 -14.75 -9.61 8.30
N VAL A 101 -13.52 -9.06 8.40
CA VAL A 101 -12.52 -9.12 7.32
C VAL A 101 -12.09 -10.57 7.05
N GLU A 102 -11.89 -11.37 8.10
CA GLU A 102 -11.55 -12.78 7.99
C GLU A 102 -12.66 -13.59 7.30
N MET A 103 -13.93 -13.36 7.66
CA MET A 103 -15.07 -13.99 6.98
C MET A 103 -15.11 -13.64 5.49
N PHE A 104 -14.77 -12.41 5.11
CA PHE A 104 -14.61 -12.05 3.69
C PHE A 104 -13.48 -12.84 3.03
N LEU A 105 -12.30 -12.92 3.67
CA LEU A 105 -11.13 -13.58 3.10
C LEU A 105 -11.38 -15.09 2.83
N GLN A 106 -12.16 -15.75 3.69
CA GLN A 106 -12.56 -17.16 3.50
C GLN A 106 -13.42 -17.39 2.25
N GLU A 107 -14.08 -16.35 1.75
CA GLU A 107 -15.03 -16.45 0.63
C GLU A 107 -14.61 -15.56 -0.57
N ALA A 108 -13.45 -14.92 -0.51
CA ALA A 108 -13.08 -13.76 -1.33
C ALA A 108 -13.17 -13.99 -2.84
N GLU A 109 -12.86 -15.20 -3.32
CA GLU A 109 -12.95 -15.55 -4.74
C GLU A 109 -14.35 -15.32 -5.30
N ASN A 110 -15.39 -15.67 -4.53
CA ASN A 110 -16.80 -15.63 -4.92
C ASN A 110 -17.50 -14.31 -4.58
N ARG A 111 -16.76 -13.30 -4.12
CA ARG A 111 -17.29 -12.01 -3.67
C ARG A 111 -17.12 -10.91 -4.72
N SER A 112 -17.95 -9.86 -4.63
CA SER A 112 -17.92 -8.76 -5.59
C SER A 112 -16.66 -7.89 -5.43
N LEU A 113 -16.39 -7.05 -6.43
CA LEU A 113 -15.37 -6.00 -6.33
C LEU A 113 -15.67 -5.03 -5.17
N GLU A 114 -16.94 -4.67 -4.97
CA GLU A 114 -17.39 -3.80 -3.87
C GLU A 114 -17.07 -4.43 -2.50
N ASN A 115 -17.31 -5.73 -2.35
CA ASN A 115 -16.98 -6.43 -1.10
C ASN A 115 -15.49 -6.44 -0.81
N ALA A 116 -14.65 -6.64 -1.83
CA ALA A 116 -13.20 -6.60 -1.66
C ALA A 116 -12.71 -5.20 -1.29
N ARG A 117 -13.31 -4.17 -1.88
CA ARG A 117 -13.03 -2.77 -1.54
C ARG A 117 -13.38 -2.45 -0.09
N ASP A 118 -14.57 -2.86 0.36
CA ASP A 118 -15.03 -2.64 1.73
C ASP A 118 -14.15 -3.36 2.75
N ALA A 119 -13.83 -4.63 2.50
CA ALA A 119 -12.93 -5.40 3.35
C ALA A 119 -11.54 -4.77 3.42
N TYR A 120 -11.02 -4.26 2.30
CA TYR A 120 -9.73 -3.56 2.26
C TYR A 120 -9.75 -2.29 3.11
N LEU A 121 -10.78 -1.44 2.97
CA LEU A 121 -10.87 -0.19 3.73
C LEU A 121 -11.09 -0.45 5.24
N LEU A 122 -11.84 -1.48 5.62
CA LEU A 122 -11.98 -1.91 7.01
C LEU A 122 -10.67 -2.45 7.59
N ALA A 123 -9.91 -3.25 6.83
CA ALA A 123 -8.61 -3.74 7.25
C ALA A 123 -7.58 -2.60 7.38
N MET A 124 -7.59 -1.65 6.44
CA MET A 124 -6.73 -0.47 6.50
C MET A 124 -7.05 0.45 7.67
N GLN A 125 -8.33 0.56 8.05
CA GLN A 125 -8.73 1.28 9.25
C GLN A 125 -8.05 0.68 10.49
N GLU A 126 -7.94 -0.65 10.58
CA GLU A 126 -7.24 -1.32 11.67
C GLU A 126 -5.73 -1.16 11.63
N VAL A 127 -5.11 -1.21 10.44
CA VAL A 127 -3.68 -0.97 10.27
C VAL A 127 -3.26 0.42 10.73
N GLU A 128 -4.13 1.41 10.60
CA GLU A 128 -3.88 2.80 10.96
C GLU A 128 -4.21 3.13 12.44
N MET A 129 -4.58 2.12 13.24
CA MET A 129 -4.74 2.27 14.68
C MET A 129 -3.37 2.17 15.38
N PRO A 130 -3.09 2.93 16.46
CA PRO A 130 -1.79 2.89 17.14
C PRO A 130 -1.40 1.53 17.73
N MET A 131 -2.39 0.67 18.02
CA MET A 131 -2.18 -0.74 18.36
C MET A 131 -2.15 -1.56 17.08
N ILE A 132 -0.95 -1.73 16.53
CA ILE A 132 -0.69 -2.42 15.27
C ILE A 132 -0.27 -3.87 15.53
N SER A 133 -0.64 -4.79 14.65
CA SER A 133 -0.23 -6.18 14.75
C SER A 133 0.08 -6.77 13.38
N THR A 134 0.84 -7.87 13.36
CA THR A 134 1.17 -8.58 12.13
C THR A 134 -0.09 -9.17 11.47
N GLN A 135 -1.09 -9.57 12.26
CA GLN A 135 -2.41 -9.99 11.74
C GLN A 135 -3.12 -8.87 10.98
N LYS A 136 -3.17 -7.65 11.54
CA LYS A 136 -3.80 -6.49 10.89
C LYS A 136 -3.14 -6.18 9.54
N ILE A 137 -1.81 -6.19 9.51
CA ILE A 137 -1.04 -5.96 8.28
C ILE A 137 -1.31 -7.06 7.25
N ASN A 138 -1.29 -8.34 7.67
CA ASN A 138 -1.55 -9.46 6.78
C ASN A 138 -2.96 -9.42 6.18
N PHE A 139 -3.98 -9.07 6.99
CA PHE A 139 -5.35 -8.91 6.50
C PHE A 139 -5.48 -7.74 5.51
N ALA A 140 -4.82 -6.61 5.77
CA ALA A 140 -4.79 -5.49 4.83
C ALA A 140 -4.09 -5.86 3.51
N LEU A 141 -2.98 -6.62 3.56
CA LEU A 141 -2.29 -7.10 2.37
C LEU A 141 -3.15 -8.06 1.53
N ALA A 142 -3.83 -9.01 2.20
CA ALA A 142 -4.68 -9.99 1.55
C ALA A 142 -5.90 -9.33 0.90
N THR A 143 -6.57 -8.42 1.61
CA THR A 143 -7.72 -7.68 1.08
C THR A 143 -7.33 -6.69 -0.02
N GLN A 144 -6.17 -6.01 0.10
CA GLN A 144 -5.61 -5.18 -0.96
C GLN A 144 -5.41 -6.00 -2.24
N THR A 145 -4.80 -7.19 -2.12
CA THR A 145 -4.55 -8.09 -3.24
C THR A 145 -5.88 -8.52 -3.88
N ALA A 146 -6.85 -8.94 -3.08
CA ALA A 146 -8.17 -9.35 -3.56
C ALA A 146 -8.89 -8.20 -4.30
N TYR A 147 -8.83 -6.98 -3.76
CA TYR A 147 -9.44 -5.81 -4.38
C TYR A 147 -8.75 -5.44 -5.70
N LEU A 148 -7.41 -5.33 -5.72
CA LEU A 148 -6.66 -4.97 -6.93
C LEU A 148 -6.84 -6.00 -8.05
N MET A 149 -6.85 -7.31 -7.73
CA MET A 149 -7.09 -8.35 -8.73
C MET A 149 -8.51 -8.28 -9.31
N LYS A 150 -9.52 -8.00 -8.48
CA LYS A 150 -10.90 -7.84 -8.97
C LYS A 150 -11.07 -6.55 -9.77
N LEU A 151 -10.39 -5.47 -9.39
CA LEU A 151 -10.38 -4.21 -10.14
C LEU A 151 -9.73 -4.40 -11.51
N GLN A 152 -8.58 -5.08 -11.55
CA GLN A 152 -7.89 -5.44 -12.78
C GLN A 152 -8.84 -6.20 -13.71
N LYS A 153 -9.53 -7.22 -13.20
CA LYS A 153 -10.50 -8.00 -14.00
C LYS A 153 -11.63 -7.12 -14.51
N PHE A 154 -12.22 -6.29 -13.66
CA PHE A 154 -13.31 -5.39 -14.03
C PHE A 154 -12.92 -4.44 -15.18
N LEU A 155 -11.74 -3.81 -15.08
CA LEU A 155 -11.23 -2.92 -16.13
C LEU A 155 -10.86 -3.69 -17.41
N GLN A 156 -10.35 -4.91 -17.29
CA GLN A 156 -10.04 -5.77 -18.43
C GLN A 156 -11.30 -6.21 -19.20
N ASP A 157 -12.39 -6.49 -18.48
CA ASP A 157 -13.69 -6.81 -19.08
C ASP A 157 -14.24 -5.60 -19.85
N ASP A 158 -14.18 -4.39 -19.25
CA ASP A 158 -14.57 -3.11 -19.91
C ASP A 158 -13.71 -2.81 -21.16
N LEU A 159 -12.41 -3.07 -21.08
CA LEU A 159 -11.47 -2.93 -22.20
C LEU A 159 -11.86 -3.87 -23.35
N THR A 160 -12.15 -5.13 -23.04
CA THR A 160 -12.52 -6.16 -24.03
C THR A 160 -13.85 -5.85 -24.72
N GLU A 161 -14.83 -5.35 -23.95
CA GLU A 161 -16.11 -4.89 -24.49
C GLU A 161 -15.91 -3.71 -25.46
N THR A 162 -15.09 -2.74 -25.07
CA THR A 162 -14.78 -1.56 -25.91
C THR A 162 -14.06 -1.96 -27.21
N GLN A 163 -13.10 -2.88 -27.13
CA GLN A 163 -12.42 -3.42 -28.33
C GLN A 163 -13.40 -4.10 -29.28
N SER A 164 -14.38 -4.84 -28.75
CA SER A 164 -15.37 -5.55 -29.55
C SER A 164 -16.30 -4.58 -30.30
N LYS A 165 -16.70 -3.47 -29.66
CA LYS A 165 -17.52 -2.41 -30.29
C LYS A 165 -16.81 -1.74 -31.47
N ILE A 166 -15.49 -1.50 -31.35
CA ILE A 166 -14.68 -0.92 -32.43
C ILE A 166 -14.58 -1.87 -33.63
N LYS A 167 -14.36 -3.17 -33.40
CA LYS A 167 -14.29 -4.17 -34.48
C LYS A 167 -15.62 -4.37 -35.22
N GLY A 168 -16.75 -4.16 -34.54
CA GLY A 168 -18.09 -4.34 -35.13
C GLY A 168 -18.60 -3.15 -35.94
N ASN A 169 -18.13 -1.93 -35.67
CA ASN A 169 -18.53 -0.72 -36.39
C ASN A 169 -17.46 -0.36 -37.43
N GLY A 170 -17.74 -0.58 -38.71
CA GLY A 170 -16.83 -0.30 -39.84
C GLY A 170 -16.41 1.17 -40.04
N ASN A 171 -16.79 2.08 -39.13
CA ASN A 171 -16.34 3.45 -39.07
C ASN A 171 -15.75 3.71 -37.67
N VAL A 172 -14.44 3.96 -37.59
CA VAL A 172 -13.72 4.12 -36.33
C VAL A 172 -14.12 5.44 -35.70
N ASP A 173 -14.95 5.38 -34.65
CA ASP A 173 -15.25 6.54 -33.82
C ASP A 173 -14.01 6.94 -33.02
N THR A 174 -13.44 8.10 -33.35
CA THR A 174 -12.27 8.68 -32.64
C THR A 174 -12.48 8.82 -31.13
N ILE A 175 -13.72 8.90 -30.65
CA ILE A 175 -14.06 8.92 -29.23
C ILE A 175 -13.82 7.55 -28.60
N LEU A 176 -14.30 6.48 -29.24
CA LEU A 176 -14.09 5.10 -28.78
C LEU A 176 -12.61 4.71 -28.78
N GLN A 177 -11.84 5.19 -29.76
CA GLN A 177 -10.40 4.95 -29.82
C GLN A 177 -9.66 5.60 -28.64
N LYS A 178 -9.98 6.86 -28.32
CA LYS A 178 -9.42 7.54 -27.14
C LYS A 178 -9.83 6.86 -25.83
N GLN A 179 -11.07 6.39 -25.73
CA GLN A 179 -11.54 5.62 -24.58
C GLN A 179 -10.76 4.30 -24.43
N LEU A 180 -10.48 3.62 -25.53
CA LEU A 180 -9.70 2.39 -25.55
C LEU A 180 -8.27 2.61 -25.04
N GLU A 181 -7.59 3.64 -25.56
CA GLU A 181 -6.23 4.01 -25.13
C GLU A 181 -6.18 4.33 -23.63
N ARG A 182 -7.17 5.10 -23.13
CA ARG A 182 -7.28 5.40 -21.69
C ARG A 182 -7.47 4.13 -20.85
N LEU A 183 -8.42 3.26 -21.23
CA LEU A 183 -8.69 2.01 -20.52
C LEU A 183 -7.47 1.08 -20.51
N GLN A 184 -6.72 1.03 -21.61
CA GLN A 184 -5.48 0.25 -21.68
C GLN A 184 -4.46 0.75 -20.64
N GLY A 185 -4.26 2.06 -20.55
CA GLY A 185 -3.38 2.65 -19.53
C GLY A 185 -3.85 2.35 -18.10
N GLU A 186 -5.15 2.42 -17.84
CA GLU A 186 -5.75 2.12 -16.53
C GLU A 186 -5.57 0.63 -16.14
N VAL A 187 -5.78 -0.30 -17.08
CA VAL A 187 -5.54 -1.73 -16.88
C VAL A 187 -4.06 -2.00 -16.60
N ASP A 188 -3.15 -1.42 -17.40
CA ASP A 188 -1.71 -1.59 -17.23
C ASP A 188 -1.24 -1.06 -15.87
N PHE A 189 -1.79 0.07 -15.43
CA PHE A 189 -1.53 0.64 -14.11
C PHE A 189 -1.93 -0.33 -12.99
N VAL A 190 -3.18 -0.80 -12.98
CA VAL A 190 -3.66 -1.69 -11.92
C VAL A 190 -2.89 -3.02 -11.93
N GLN A 191 -2.61 -3.59 -13.11
CA GLN A 191 -1.82 -4.82 -13.24
C GLN A 191 -0.41 -4.65 -12.64
N LYS A 192 0.27 -3.54 -12.91
CA LYS A 192 1.58 -3.25 -12.32
C LYS A 192 1.48 -3.05 -10.81
N CYS A 193 0.41 -2.43 -10.30
CA CYS A 193 0.16 -2.34 -8.86
C CYS A 193 -0.04 -3.71 -8.20
N VAL A 194 -0.78 -4.63 -8.83
CA VAL A 194 -0.95 -6.02 -8.33
C VAL A 194 0.41 -6.70 -8.17
N VAL A 195 1.31 -6.56 -9.15
CA VAL A 195 2.65 -7.17 -9.09
C VAL A 195 3.54 -6.46 -8.06
N LEU A 196 3.56 -5.13 -8.07
CA LEU A 196 4.44 -4.31 -7.23
C LEU A 196 4.12 -4.46 -5.73
N LEU A 197 2.84 -4.49 -5.38
CA LEU A 197 2.36 -4.44 -4.00
C LEU A 197 2.15 -5.82 -3.38
N LYS A 198 2.36 -6.89 -4.15
CA LYS A 198 2.32 -8.25 -3.63
C LYS A 198 3.55 -8.51 -2.77
N THR A 199 3.31 -8.93 -1.53
CA THR A 199 4.35 -9.37 -0.60
C THR A 199 3.86 -10.58 0.19
N GLU A 200 4.80 -11.35 0.71
CA GLU A 200 4.50 -12.48 1.59
C GLU A 200 3.96 -12.00 2.94
N PRO A 201 3.06 -12.77 3.57
CA PRO A 201 2.56 -12.45 4.90
C PRO A 201 3.67 -12.58 5.95
N ILE A 202 3.57 -11.77 6.99
CA ILE A 202 4.44 -11.86 8.16
C ILE A 202 4.07 -13.12 8.95
N SER A 203 5.01 -14.05 9.11
CA SER A 203 4.79 -15.32 9.80
C SER A 203 4.73 -15.19 11.33
N THR A 204 5.48 -14.23 11.88
CA THR A 204 5.57 -14.02 13.33
C THR A 204 4.32 -13.29 13.83
N VAL A 205 3.67 -13.83 14.87
CA VAL A 205 2.59 -13.13 15.57
C VAL A 205 3.22 -12.12 16.53
N TYR A 206 2.96 -10.83 16.29
CA TYR A 206 3.48 -9.76 17.13
C TYR A 206 2.54 -8.55 17.13
N GLU A 207 2.53 -7.82 18.24
CA GLU A 207 1.77 -6.57 18.41
C GLU A 207 2.67 -5.46 18.94
N LEU A 208 2.45 -4.24 18.45
CA LEU A 208 3.13 -3.04 18.91
C LEU A 208 2.11 -1.98 19.30
N ASN A 209 2.36 -1.32 20.43
CA ASN A 209 1.67 -0.10 20.80
C ASN A 209 2.56 1.09 20.45
N LEU A 210 2.32 1.70 19.29
CA LEU A 210 3.14 2.81 18.79
C LEU A 210 3.08 4.05 19.69
N ASN A 211 1.96 4.28 20.39
CA ASN A 211 1.87 5.38 21.37
C ASN A 211 2.81 5.16 22.56
N LYS A 212 2.94 3.90 23.02
CA LYS A 212 3.88 3.53 24.06
C LYS A 212 5.32 3.71 23.56
N SER A 213 5.66 3.16 22.40
CA SER A 213 7.00 3.30 21.80
C SER A 213 7.39 4.77 21.55
N LYS A 214 6.42 5.63 21.21
CA LYS A 214 6.63 7.08 21.07
C LYS A 214 6.99 7.77 22.40
N ALA A 215 6.45 7.30 23.52
CA ALA A 215 6.75 7.84 24.84
C ALA A 215 8.07 7.31 25.44
N GLU A 216 8.57 6.17 24.96
CA GLU A 216 9.76 5.52 25.49
C GLU A 216 11.07 6.20 25.07
N LYS A 217 12.15 5.91 25.81
CA LYS A 217 13.52 6.42 25.56
C LYS A 217 14.40 5.46 24.77
N THR A 218 14.01 4.19 24.65
CA THR A 218 14.73 3.14 23.92
C THR A 218 13.70 2.17 23.35
N ILE A 219 14.01 1.51 22.23
CA ILE A 219 13.17 0.44 21.71
C ILE A 219 13.68 -0.90 22.28
N PRO A 220 12.84 -1.71 22.93
CA PRO A 220 13.24 -3.06 23.32
C PRO A 220 13.70 -3.86 22.10
N PHE A 221 14.80 -4.61 22.21
CA PHE A 221 15.33 -5.39 21.09
C PHE A 221 14.29 -6.35 20.47
N GLY A 222 13.42 -6.93 21.30
CA GLY A 222 12.30 -7.75 20.85
C GLY A 222 11.30 -6.98 19.97
N ASP A 223 10.97 -5.74 20.33
CA ASP A 223 10.10 -4.87 19.55
C ASP A 223 10.75 -4.47 18.23
N LEU A 224 12.05 -4.20 18.23
CA LEU A 224 12.79 -3.90 17.01
C LEU A 224 12.80 -5.09 16.05
N LYS A 225 13.17 -6.28 16.55
CA LYS A 225 13.38 -7.50 15.76
C LYS A 225 12.07 -8.16 15.30
N ASN A 226 11.06 -8.25 16.16
CA ASN A 226 9.82 -8.96 15.88
C ASN A 226 8.65 -8.03 15.54
N GLY A 227 8.78 -6.74 15.85
CA GLY A 227 7.80 -5.71 15.53
C GLY A 227 8.26 -4.82 14.38
N PHE A 228 9.07 -3.80 14.66
CA PHE A 228 9.42 -2.75 13.71
C PHE A 228 10.00 -3.29 12.40
N ASP A 229 11.01 -4.15 12.44
CA ASP A 229 11.63 -4.69 11.23
C ASP A 229 10.64 -5.45 10.33
N PRO A 230 9.99 -6.55 10.76
CA PRO A 230 9.07 -7.29 9.92
C PRO A 230 7.82 -6.50 9.53
N MET A 231 7.28 -5.65 10.41
CA MET A 231 6.11 -4.83 10.09
C MET A 231 6.44 -3.79 9.02
N LEU A 232 7.58 -3.10 9.10
CA LEU A 232 7.98 -2.13 8.08
C LEU A 232 8.25 -2.79 6.72
N ARG A 233 8.83 -3.99 6.69
CA ARG A 233 9.02 -4.75 5.44
C ARG A 233 7.72 -4.94 4.67
N SER A 234 6.59 -5.06 5.38
CA SER A 234 5.26 -5.28 4.78
C SER A 234 4.45 -3.99 4.61
N LEU A 235 4.48 -3.08 5.59
CA LEU A 235 3.71 -1.82 5.56
C LEU A 235 4.07 -0.92 4.37
N VAL A 236 5.31 -0.93 3.93
CA VAL A 236 5.75 -0.20 2.73
C VAL A 236 5.02 -0.61 1.45
N PHE A 237 4.35 -1.77 1.44
CA PHE A 237 3.51 -2.25 0.33
C PHE A 237 2.02 -1.96 0.52
N LEU A 238 1.64 -1.22 1.56
CA LEU A 238 0.29 -0.72 1.81
C LEU A 238 0.27 0.81 1.63
N PRO A 239 -0.03 1.34 0.43
CA PRO A 239 0.06 2.78 0.16
C PRO A 239 -0.86 3.65 1.04
N LEU A 240 -1.90 3.06 1.62
CA LEU A 240 -2.83 3.74 2.52
C LEU A 240 -2.36 3.77 3.99
N ALA A 241 -1.28 3.07 4.36
CA ALA A 241 -0.76 2.96 5.72
C ALA A 241 0.12 4.16 6.14
N SER A 242 -0.14 5.34 5.58
CA SER A 242 0.79 6.48 5.67
C SER A 242 0.98 6.95 7.11
N GLN A 243 -0.08 6.99 7.93
CA GLN A 243 -0.03 7.56 9.28
C GLN A 243 0.84 6.72 10.21
N ASN A 244 0.62 5.40 10.24
CA ASN A 244 1.40 4.53 11.11
C ASN A 244 2.82 4.29 10.57
N LEU A 245 3.00 4.30 9.24
CA LEU A 245 4.33 4.22 8.64
C LEU A 245 5.19 5.45 9.01
N GLU A 246 4.61 6.66 8.92
CA GLU A 246 5.26 7.91 9.36
C GLU A 246 5.59 7.88 10.85
N LEU A 247 4.64 7.45 11.70
CA LEU A 247 4.85 7.32 13.14
C LEU A 247 5.98 6.32 13.48
N MET A 248 6.03 5.18 12.80
CA MET A 248 7.10 4.20 13.01
C MET A 248 8.47 4.77 12.61
N PHE A 249 8.56 5.49 11.50
CA PHE A 249 9.80 6.16 11.11
C PHE A 249 10.18 7.30 12.07
N GLU A 250 9.22 8.08 12.58
CA GLU A 250 9.46 9.09 13.61
C GLU A 250 10.13 8.47 14.86
N ILE A 251 9.57 7.35 15.34
CA ILE A 251 10.10 6.61 16.49
C ILE A 251 11.51 6.09 16.21
N LEU A 252 11.72 5.44 15.05
CA LEU A 252 13.01 4.90 14.67
C LEU A 252 14.07 5.98 14.43
N HIS A 253 13.74 7.11 13.82
CA HIS A 253 14.71 8.20 13.68
C HIS A 253 15.10 8.79 15.03
N ARG A 254 14.16 8.86 15.98
CA ARG A 254 14.45 9.37 17.33
C ARG A 254 15.32 8.42 18.13
N LEU A 255 15.05 7.11 18.07
CA LEU A 255 15.63 6.11 18.98
C LEU A 255 16.74 5.25 18.35
N GLU A 256 16.73 5.11 17.02
CA GLU A 256 17.55 4.17 16.25
C GLU A 256 18.21 4.85 15.03
N SER A 257 18.47 6.17 15.06
CA SER A 257 19.03 6.92 13.91
C SER A 257 20.35 6.37 13.36
N LYS A 258 21.14 5.71 14.21
CA LYS A 258 22.42 5.05 13.83
C LYS A 258 22.23 3.60 13.39
N ASN A 259 21.00 3.11 13.31
CA ASN A 259 20.69 1.78 12.84
C ASN A 259 20.40 1.83 11.33
N PRO A 260 21.17 1.12 10.48
CA PRO A 260 20.96 1.13 9.04
C PRO A 260 19.59 0.56 8.62
N LEU A 261 18.88 -0.18 9.48
CA LEU A 261 17.50 -0.60 9.24
C LEU A 261 16.56 0.56 8.94
N VAL A 262 16.76 1.72 9.57
CA VAL A 262 15.90 2.89 9.37
C VAL A 262 15.97 3.37 7.93
N GLY A 263 17.20 3.61 7.42
CA GLY A 263 17.41 4.02 6.04
C GLY A 263 17.06 2.93 5.03
N PHE A 264 17.23 1.65 5.39
CA PHE A 264 16.84 0.51 4.56
C PHE A 264 15.32 0.49 4.29
N HIS A 265 14.50 0.55 5.35
CA HIS A 265 13.04 0.54 5.22
C HIS A 265 12.50 1.81 4.59
N GLN A 266 13.05 2.97 4.96
CA GLN A 266 12.62 4.25 4.41
C GLN A 266 12.91 4.35 2.92
N ALA A 267 14.05 3.82 2.47
CA ALA A 267 14.34 3.70 1.05
C ALA A 267 13.38 2.75 0.33
N LYS A 268 12.90 1.69 0.98
CA LYS A 268 11.87 0.81 0.41
C LYS A 268 10.52 1.49 0.28
N MET A 269 10.09 2.25 1.28
CA MET A 269 8.89 3.07 1.19
C MET A 269 8.92 3.99 -0.02
N PHE A 270 9.97 4.80 -0.15
CA PHE A 270 10.08 5.76 -1.25
C PHE A 270 10.20 5.10 -2.62
N ASP A 271 10.87 3.95 -2.72
CA ASP A 271 10.92 3.17 -3.96
C ASP A 271 9.52 2.69 -4.41
N VAL A 272 8.72 2.16 -3.49
CA VAL A 272 7.35 1.73 -3.82
C VAL A 272 6.50 2.92 -4.27
N LEU A 273 6.55 4.04 -3.55
CA LEU A 273 5.83 5.27 -3.92
C LEU A 273 6.29 5.80 -5.28
N ALA A 274 7.60 5.82 -5.55
CA ALA A 274 8.16 6.20 -6.83
C ALA A 274 7.62 5.33 -7.97
N GLN A 275 7.66 4.00 -7.79
CA GLN A 275 7.20 3.07 -8.81
C GLN A 275 5.71 3.26 -9.12
N ILE A 276 4.85 3.47 -8.11
CA ILE A 276 3.44 3.81 -8.36
C ILE A 276 3.32 5.06 -9.25
N GLN A 277 4.04 6.14 -8.90
CA GLN A 277 3.98 7.41 -9.64
C GLN A 277 4.52 7.31 -11.06
N LEU A 278 5.60 6.58 -11.28
CA LEU A 278 6.17 6.36 -12.61
C LEU A 278 5.27 5.48 -13.49
N VAL A 279 4.54 4.54 -12.89
CA VAL A 279 3.52 3.77 -13.62
C VAL A 279 2.35 4.66 -14.02
N ILE A 280 1.87 5.54 -13.13
CA ILE A 280 0.83 6.53 -13.45
C ILE A 280 1.30 7.43 -14.60
N ALA A 281 2.53 7.96 -14.51
CA ALA A 281 3.13 8.79 -15.54
C ALA A 281 3.16 8.09 -16.91
N SER A 282 3.51 6.79 -16.91
CA SER A 282 3.56 5.99 -18.14
C SER A 282 2.17 5.69 -18.71
N ALA A 283 1.17 5.50 -17.85
CA ALA A 283 -0.20 5.18 -18.26
C ALA A 283 -0.99 6.40 -18.75
N GLY A 284 -0.84 7.55 -18.09
CA GLY A 284 -1.53 8.80 -18.43
C GLY A 284 -0.73 9.76 -19.33
N ASN A 285 0.54 9.46 -19.59
CA ASN A 285 1.49 10.38 -20.21
C ASN A 285 1.57 11.75 -19.50
N GLU A 286 1.55 11.73 -18.17
CA GLU A 286 1.49 12.92 -17.32
C GLU A 286 2.87 13.31 -16.76
N GLU A 287 3.22 14.60 -16.84
CA GLU A 287 4.51 15.12 -16.38
C GLU A 287 4.62 15.24 -14.85
N GLU A 288 3.52 15.57 -14.16
CA GLU A 288 3.53 15.74 -12.71
C GLU A 288 3.85 14.42 -11.95
N PRO A 289 3.17 13.28 -12.22
CA PRO A 289 3.53 12.00 -11.63
C PRO A 289 4.97 11.58 -11.93
N LYS A 290 5.50 11.92 -13.12
CA LYS A 290 6.90 11.70 -13.47
C LYS A 290 7.84 12.43 -12.51
N LYS A 291 7.60 13.72 -12.28
CA LYS A 291 8.38 14.55 -11.35
C LYS A 291 8.32 14.02 -9.91
N ILE A 292 7.11 13.67 -9.43
CA ILE A 292 6.91 13.11 -8.09
C ILE A 292 7.64 11.77 -7.95
N GLY A 293 7.60 10.92 -8.98
CA GLY A 293 8.31 9.65 -9.01
C GLY A 293 9.82 9.82 -8.83
N PHE A 294 10.45 10.73 -9.57
CA PHE A 294 11.89 11.00 -9.43
C PHE A 294 12.27 11.66 -8.09
N ASP A 295 11.41 12.51 -7.53
CA ASP A 295 11.62 13.05 -6.17
C ASP A 295 11.64 11.92 -5.12
N HIS A 296 10.70 10.97 -5.21
CA HIS A 296 10.72 9.78 -4.37
C HIS A 296 11.96 8.92 -4.58
N LEU A 297 12.41 8.69 -5.82
CA LEU A 297 13.67 7.97 -6.09
C LEU A 297 14.89 8.67 -5.46
N SER A 298 14.94 9.99 -5.52
CA SER A 298 15.99 10.79 -4.88
C SER A 298 15.97 10.63 -3.36
N LYS A 299 14.78 10.71 -2.74
CA LYS A 299 14.58 10.44 -1.31
C LYS A 299 14.99 9.01 -0.93
N ALA A 300 14.65 8.03 -1.77
CA ALA A 300 15.05 6.63 -1.57
C ALA A 300 16.58 6.49 -1.56
N LEU A 301 17.27 7.03 -2.56
CA LEU A 301 18.74 7.03 -2.64
C LEU A 301 19.40 7.71 -1.45
N LYS A 302 18.86 8.85 -1.01
CA LYS A 302 19.36 9.56 0.17
C LYS A 302 19.26 8.70 1.43
N ALA A 303 18.11 8.07 1.65
CA ALA A 303 17.88 7.21 2.81
C ALA A 303 18.81 5.98 2.80
N ILE A 304 18.89 5.26 1.67
CA ILE A 304 19.75 4.07 1.60
C ILE A 304 21.24 4.42 1.61
N GLY A 305 21.64 5.54 1.01
CA GLY A 305 23.01 6.04 1.04
C GLY A 305 23.44 6.40 2.46
N GLY A 306 22.53 6.91 3.29
CA GLY A 306 22.74 7.08 4.73
C GLY A 306 22.97 5.76 5.44
N ALA A 307 22.14 4.74 5.19
CA ALA A 307 22.30 3.41 5.78
C ALA A 307 23.62 2.73 5.37
N VAL A 308 24.02 2.84 4.10
CA VAL A 308 25.29 2.27 3.60
C VAL A 308 26.51 2.91 4.28
N LYS A 309 26.45 4.18 4.68
CA LYS A 309 27.54 4.84 5.41
C LYS A 309 27.75 4.28 6.83
N LEU A 310 26.75 3.58 7.37
CA LEU A 310 26.79 2.94 8.69
C LEU A 310 27.22 1.46 8.60
N VAL A 311 27.52 0.95 7.40
CA VAL A 311 28.05 -0.40 7.21
C VAL A 311 29.48 -0.47 7.74
N GLY A 312 29.78 -1.49 8.53
CA GLY A 312 31.02 -1.66 9.26
C GLY A 312 30.92 -1.22 10.73
N ASP A 313 29.92 -0.40 11.06
CA ASP A 313 29.74 0.15 12.41
C ASP A 313 28.78 -0.69 13.28
N ILE A 314 28.14 -1.72 12.72
CA ILE A 314 27.15 -2.55 13.43
C ILE A 314 27.52 -4.05 13.45
N PRO A 315 27.16 -4.79 14.51
CA PRO A 315 27.48 -6.22 14.59
C PRO A 315 26.74 -7.11 13.56
N GLU A 316 25.57 -6.67 13.08
CA GLU A 316 24.67 -7.51 12.30
C GLU A 316 24.96 -7.45 10.79
N LYS A 317 25.91 -8.29 10.33
CA LYS A 317 26.33 -8.37 8.92
C LYS A 317 25.19 -8.62 7.91
N ALA A 318 24.08 -9.23 8.34
CA ALA A 318 22.93 -9.46 7.47
C ALA A 318 22.26 -8.14 7.05
N VAL A 319 22.15 -7.19 7.98
CA VAL A 319 21.56 -5.87 7.72
C VAL A 319 22.46 -5.06 6.80
N GLU A 320 23.77 -5.13 7.00
CA GLU A 320 24.76 -4.47 6.14
C GLU A 320 24.66 -4.96 4.69
N LYS A 321 24.67 -6.28 4.50
CA LYS A 321 24.50 -6.89 3.17
C LYS A 321 23.18 -6.47 2.54
N ALA A 322 22.10 -6.43 3.31
CA ALA A 322 20.80 -5.98 2.83
C ALA A 322 20.80 -4.51 2.39
N ALA A 323 21.47 -3.63 3.14
CA ALA A 323 21.58 -2.21 2.81
C ALA A 323 22.39 -1.98 1.52
N VAL A 324 23.54 -2.64 1.38
CA VAL A 324 24.38 -2.54 0.17
C VAL A 324 23.67 -3.13 -1.05
N HIS A 325 23.05 -4.31 -0.91
CA HIS A 325 22.24 -4.91 -1.95
C HIS A 325 21.11 -3.98 -2.41
N ARG A 326 20.39 -3.36 -1.46
CA ARG A 326 19.31 -2.42 -1.73
C ARG A 326 19.81 -1.15 -2.43
N PHE A 327 20.98 -0.64 -2.06
CA PHE A 327 21.60 0.50 -2.74
C PHE A 327 21.87 0.20 -4.22
N GLY A 328 22.46 -0.97 -4.51
CA GLY A 328 22.67 -1.43 -5.88
C GLY A 328 21.37 -1.62 -6.65
N GLN A 329 20.34 -2.22 -6.02
CA GLN A 329 19.02 -2.36 -6.62
C GLN A 329 18.40 -1.02 -7.01
N LEU A 330 18.44 -0.02 -6.13
CA LEU A 330 17.91 1.31 -6.41
C LEU A 330 18.68 2.00 -7.53
N CYS A 331 20.01 1.91 -7.53
CA CYS A 331 20.82 2.47 -8.61
C CYS A 331 20.42 1.88 -9.98
N TYR A 332 20.23 0.56 -10.05
CA TYR A 332 19.77 -0.12 -11.24
C TYR A 332 18.35 0.29 -11.65
N THR A 333 17.39 0.29 -10.71
CA THR A 333 15.99 0.67 -10.99
C THR A 333 15.91 2.07 -11.56
N ILE A 334 16.60 3.03 -10.93
CA ILE A 334 16.60 4.44 -11.35
C ILE A 334 17.20 4.59 -12.74
N HIS A 335 18.30 3.89 -13.02
CA HIS A 335 18.89 3.87 -14.35
C HIS A 335 17.88 3.39 -15.40
N ARG A 336 17.21 2.26 -15.16
CA ARG A 336 16.18 1.75 -16.08
C ARG A 336 15.00 2.69 -16.22
N SER A 337 14.61 3.41 -15.17
CA SER A 337 13.56 4.43 -15.22
C SER A 337 13.95 5.62 -16.10
N TYR A 338 15.20 6.09 -16.04
CA TYR A 338 15.69 7.14 -16.97
C TYR A 338 15.55 6.68 -18.43
N ILE A 339 16.05 5.48 -18.74
CA ILE A 339 15.99 4.91 -20.10
C ILE A 339 14.53 4.74 -20.57
N SER A 340 13.67 4.13 -19.75
CA SER A 340 12.27 3.88 -20.15
C SER A 340 11.46 5.14 -20.40
N LEU A 341 11.89 6.27 -19.84
CA LEU A 341 11.20 7.56 -19.93
C LEU A 341 11.91 8.53 -20.88
N ASN A 342 12.86 8.03 -21.68
CA ASN A 342 13.68 8.79 -22.63
C ASN A 342 14.35 10.02 -21.98
N ILE A 343 14.89 9.84 -20.78
CA ILE A 343 15.63 10.89 -20.06
C ILE A 343 17.11 10.54 -20.11
N PRO A 344 18.00 11.49 -20.47
CA PRO A 344 19.44 11.30 -20.36
C PRO A 344 19.84 10.92 -18.94
N VAL A 345 20.66 9.89 -18.79
CA VAL A 345 21.14 9.45 -17.48
C VAL A 345 22.15 10.47 -16.96
N PRO A 346 21.93 11.06 -15.77
CA PRO A 346 22.87 12.01 -15.18
C PRO A 346 24.23 11.36 -14.85
N ASN A 347 25.33 12.10 -15.05
CA ASN A 347 26.68 11.60 -14.74
C ASN A 347 26.86 11.24 -13.25
N ASP A 348 26.27 12.01 -12.34
CA ASP A 348 26.31 11.73 -10.91
C ASP A 348 25.61 10.41 -10.56
N HIS A 349 24.62 9.99 -11.36
CA HIS A 349 23.99 8.67 -11.22
C HIS A 349 24.91 7.54 -11.70
N LEU A 350 25.67 7.74 -12.78
CA LEU A 350 26.66 6.77 -13.24
C LEU A 350 27.77 6.54 -12.19
N GLU A 351 28.26 7.62 -11.55
CA GLU A 351 29.21 7.52 -10.44
C GLU A 351 28.63 6.73 -9.25
N ARG A 352 27.34 6.95 -8.91
CA ARG A 352 26.66 6.16 -7.86
C ARG A 352 26.57 4.69 -8.23
N MET A 353 26.33 4.36 -9.49
CA MET A 353 26.30 2.97 -9.97
C MET A 353 27.68 2.31 -9.86
N GLN A 354 28.76 3.01 -10.24
CA GLN A 354 30.14 2.52 -10.06
C GLN A 354 30.44 2.28 -8.58
N LYS A 355 30.06 3.21 -7.71
CA LYS A 355 30.16 3.04 -6.25
C LYS A 355 29.35 1.83 -5.76
N ALA A 356 28.15 1.60 -6.30
CA ALA A 356 27.37 0.43 -5.93
C ALA A 356 28.08 -0.87 -6.31
N VAL A 357 28.69 -0.94 -7.50
CA VAL A 357 29.48 -2.11 -7.93
C VAL A 357 30.64 -2.37 -6.96
N SER A 358 31.42 -1.34 -6.60
CA SER A 358 32.55 -1.49 -5.70
C SER A 358 32.14 -1.93 -4.28
N LEU A 359 30.96 -1.51 -3.81
CA LEU A 359 30.43 -1.93 -2.52
C LEU A 359 29.91 -3.38 -2.53
N LEU A 360 29.41 -3.86 -3.68
CA LEU A 360 28.89 -5.23 -3.82
C LEU A 360 30.01 -6.26 -3.98
N GLU A 361 31.15 -5.87 -4.55
CA GLU A 361 32.27 -6.77 -4.88
C GLU A 361 32.78 -7.60 -3.69
N PRO A 362 33.02 -7.04 -2.49
CA PRO A 362 33.50 -7.82 -1.35
C PRO A 362 32.49 -8.86 -0.83
N ILE A 363 31.22 -8.74 -1.21
CA ILE A 363 30.11 -9.58 -0.74
C ILE A 363 29.45 -10.38 -1.89
N ALA A 364 30.09 -10.41 -3.06
CA ALA A 364 29.56 -11.04 -4.29
C ALA A 364 29.44 -12.57 -4.23
N ALA A 365 29.99 -13.22 -3.19
CA ALA A 365 29.80 -14.65 -2.97
C ALA A 365 28.31 -15.03 -2.72
N ASP A 366 27.47 -14.08 -2.32
CA ASP A 366 26.02 -14.29 -2.23
C ASP A 366 25.38 -14.21 -3.64
N PRO A 367 24.67 -15.24 -4.12
CA PRO A 367 24.08 -15.26 -5.46
C PRO A 367 23.13 -14.08 -5.75
N LYS A 368 22.40 -13.58 -4.73
CA LYS A 368 21.49 -12.43 -4.92
C LYS A 368 22.29 -11.15 -5.16
N ILE A 369 23.41 -11.00 -4.48
CA ILE A 369 24.34 -9.86 -4.63
C ILE A 369 25.04 -9.93 -5.98
N GLN A 370 25.54 -11.10 -6.37
CA GLN A 370 26.18 -11.30 -7.67
C GLN A 370 25.23 -10.90 -8.81
N LYS A 371 23.96 -11.29 -8.73
CA LYS A 371 22.95 -10.95 -9.74
C LYS A 371 22.75 -9.46 -9.91
N ILE A 372 22.71 -8.68 -8.82
CA ILE A 372 22.55 -7.22 -8.94
C ILE A 372 23.84 -6.54 -9.40
N GLN A 373 25.01 -7.03 -8.99
CA GLN A 373 26.30 -6.52 -9.45
C GLN A 373 26.45 -6.72 -10.97
N ALA A 374 26.14 -7.92 -11.48
CA ALA A 374 26.18 -8.21 -12.91
C ALA A 374 25.25 -7.30 -13.72
N LYS A 375 24.03 -7.03 -13.20
CA LYS A 375 23.11 -6.07 -13.83
C LYS A 375 23.72 -4.68 -13.92
N LEU A 376 24.32 -4.18 -12.84
CA LEU A 376 24.94 -2.85 -12.82
C LEU A 376 26.13 -2.75 -13.79
N LEU A 377 26.98 -3.79 -13.84
CA LEU A 377 28.10 -3.85 -14.79
C LEU A 377 27.62 -3.85 -16.25
N TYR A 378 26.55 -4.58 -16.54
CA TYR A 378 25.94 -4.60 -17.87
C TYR A 378 25.47 -3.19 -18.28
N VAL A 379 24.66 -2.50 -17.47
CA VAL A 379 24.19 -1.14 -17.85
C VAL A 379 25.30 -0.09 -17.88
N LEU A 380 26.40 -0.25 -17.14
CA LEU A 380 27.56 0.66 -17.23
C LEU A 380 28.37 0.48 -18.52
N THR A 381 28.18 -0.63 -19.23
CA THR A 381 28.88 -0.96 -20.48
C THR A 381 27.97 -0.93 -21.71
N GLU A 382 26.66 -0.75 -21.49
CA GLU A 382 25.64 -0.57 -22.52
C GLU A 382 25.91 0.78 -23.22
N LYS A 383 26.26 0.73 -24.51
CA LYS A 383 26.59 1.90 -25.34
C LYS A 383 25.36 2.58 -25.90
#